data_AF-A0AA44ERS3-F1
#
_entry.id   AF-A0AA44ERS3-F1
#
_cell.length_a   1.000
_cell.length_b   1.000
_cell.length_c   1.000
_cell.angle_alpha   90.00
_cell.angle_beta   90.00
_cell.angle_gamma   90.00
#
_symmetry.space_group_name_H-M   'P 1'
#
loop_
_entity.id
_entity.type
_entity.pdbx_description
1 polymer ?
#
loop_
_entity_poly.entity_id
_entity_poly.type
_entity_poly.pdbx_seq_one_letter_code
_entity_poly.pdbx_strand_id
1 'polypeptide(L)'
;MLSTKVRKRRVASYIGAGIVNGIGSPVNSVAPAITGTAQVGQTLTSTTGTWSGTPTYARQWFAAGVAIAGATAATYVPVAGDVGKAITVRVTATNDKGSVPVTSAPTAAVVAA
;
A
#
# COMPACT_ATOMS: atom_id res chain seq x y z
N MET A 1 22.39 49.58 11.09
CA MET A 1 20.95 49.30 11.28
C MET A 1 20.59 48.07 10.45
N LEU A 2 20.35 46.93 11.09
CA LEU A 2 20.09 45.63 10.44
C LEU A 2 18.74 45.65 9.70
N SER A 3 18.75 45.17 8.46
CA SER A 3 17.57 44.86 7.63
C SER A 3 16.76 43.69 8.18
N THR A 4 15.43 43.75 8.02
CA THR A 4 14.62 42.53 7.99
C THR A 4 13.57 42.62 6.87
N LYS A 5 13.83 41.95 5.75
CA LYS A 5 12.84 41.66 4.71
C LYS A 5 11.72 40.80 5.30
N VAL A 6 10.50 41.32 5.31
CA VAL A 6 9.30 40.54 5.67
C VAL A 6 9.07 39.49 4.58
N ARG A 7 9.35 38.22 4.87
CA ARG A 7 8.95 37.11 3.98
C ARG A 7 7.43 37.00 4.03
N LYS A 8 6.77 37.38 2.93
CA LYS A 8 5.36 37.10 2.65
C LYS A 8 5.14 35.59 2.79
N ARG A 9 4.61 35.13 3.93
CA ARG A 9 4.12 33.76 4.05
C ARG A 9 2.89 33.68 3.15
N ARG A 10 3.00 32.97 2.02
CA ARG A 10 1.82 32.64 1.22
C ARG A 10 0.91 31.82 2.13
N VAL A 11 -0.28 32.35 2.37
CA VAL A 11 -1.39 31.61 2.96
C VAL A 11 -1.76 30.54 1.93
N ALA A 12 -1.38 29.29 2.19
CA ALA A 12 -2.01 28.16 1.52
C ALA A 12 -3.39 28.00 2.18
N SER A 13 -4.41 28.56 1.54
CA SER A 13 -5.80 28.36 1.94
C SER A 13 -6.11 26.88 1.80
N TYR A 14 -6.36 26.20 2.92
CA TYR A 14 -6.99 24.88 2.94
C TYR A 14 -8.45 25.07 2.51
N ILE A 15 -8.72 24.95 1.22
CA ILE A 15 -10.08 24.75 0.73
C ILE A 15 -10.53 23.34 1.14
N GLY A 16 -11.78 23.25 1.59
CA GLY A 16 -12.34 22.13 2.35
C GLY A 16 -12.26 20.76 1.67
N ALA A 17 -12.64 19.74 2.44
CA ALA A 17 -12.70 18.33 2.10
C ALA A 17 -13.70 17.97 0.97
N GLY A 18 -13.62 18.63 -0.18
CA GLY A 18 -14.40 18.34 -1.38
C GLY A 18 -13.64 18.83 -2.62
N ILE A 19 -13.45 17.93 -3.59
CA ILE A 19 -12.82 18.08 -4.92
C ILE A 19 -11.29 18.29 -5.02
N VAL A 20 -10.51 17.24 -4.76
CA VAL A 20 -9.17 17.08 -5.39
C VAL A 20 -8.96 15.67 -5.95
N ASN A 21 -9.97 15.09 -6.58
CA ASN A 21 -9.78 13.84 -7.31
C ASN A 21 -9.05 14.15 -8.63
N GLY A 22 -7.71 13.96 -8.65
CA GLY A 22 -6.90 13.95 -9.89
C GLY A 22 -5.86 15.06 -10.07
N ILE A 23 -5.66 15.98 -9.11
CA ILE A 23 -4.65 17.04 -9.25
C ILE A 23 -3.25 16.66 -8.74
N GLY A 24 -3.08 15.47 -8.17
CA GLY A 24 -1.82 15.03 -7.57
C GLY A 24 -1.63 13.52 -7.62
N SER A 25 -0.43 13.08 -7.20
CA SER A 25 -0.09 11.66 -7.06
C SER A 25 -1.07 10.94 -6.12
N PRO A 26 -1.23 9.62 -6.24
CA PRO A 26 -2.19 8.88 -5.41
C PRO A 26 -1.89 9.04 -3.92
N VAL A 27 -2.92 9.26 -3.10
CA VAL A 27 -2.78 9.35 -1.64
C VAL A 27 -3.57 8.22 -1.00
N ASN A 28 -2.91 7.42 -0.18
CA ASN A 28 -3.53 6.35 0.58
C ASN A 28 -4.10 6.89 1.90
N SER A 29 -5.35 6.55 2.21
CA SER A 29 -5.99 6.87 3.50
C SER A 29 -6.26 5.64 4.35
N VAL A 30 -6.29 4.45 3.74
CA VAL A 30 -6.41 3.16 4.44
C VAL A 30 -5.47 2.17 3.76
N ALA A 31 -4.57 1.57 4.53
CA ALA A 31 -3.63 0.58 4.03
C ALA A 31 -4.34 -0.67 3.47
N PRO A 32 -3.72 -1.39 2.52
CA PRO A 32 -4.21 -2.70 2.11
C PRO A 32 -4.22 -3.68 3.29
N ALA A 33 -5.22 -4.55 3.32
CA ALA A 33 -5.37 -5.59 4.33
C ALA A 33 -5.27 -6.97 3.68
N ILE A 34 -4.79 -7.94 4.46
CA ILE A 34 -4.81 -9.36 4.11
C ILE A 34 -5.89 -10.04 4.94
N THR A 35 -6.75 -10.82 4.30
CA THR A 35 -7.73 -11.69 4.96
C THR A 35 -7.46 -13.16 4.60
N GLY A 36 -7.98 -14.07 5.44
CA GLY A 36 -7.73 -15.50 5.35
C GLY A 36 -6.78 -16.00 6.45
N THR A 37 -6.58 -17.32 6.49
CA THR A 37 -5.68 -17.97 7.46
C THR A 37 -4.31 -18.16 6.82
N ALA A 38 -3.25 -17.71 7.49
CA ALA A 38 -1.87 -17.94 7.08
C ALA A 38 -1.49 -19.41 7.35
N GLN A 39 -1.87 -20.29 6.44
CA GLN A 39 -1.60 -21.73 6.48
C GLN A 39 -1.31 -22.22 5.06
N VAL A 40 -0.42 -23.20 4.94
CA VAL A 40 -0.10 -23.81 3.64
C VAL A 40 -1.38 -24.32 2.97
N GLY A 41 -1.58 -23.95 1.70
CA GLY A 41 -2.76 -24.35 0.92
C GLY A 41 -4.01 -23.50 1.14
N GLN A 42 -4.05 -22.63 2.17
CA GLN A 42 -5.18 -21.74 2.41
C GLN A 42 -5.04 -20.43 1.63
N THR A 43 -6.15 -19.89 1.12
CA THR A 43 -6.10 -18.66 0.32
C THR A 43 -6.04 -17.43 1.23
N LEU A 44 -5.02 -16.60 1.00
CA LEU A 44 -4.93 -15.23 1.46
C LEU A 44 -5.44 -14.28 0.37
N THR A 45 -6.22 -13.27 0.77
CA THR A 45 -6.78 -12.27 -0.14
C THR A 45 -6.32 -10.86 0.26
N SER A 46 -5.89 -10.07 -0.72
CA SER A 46 -5.44 -8.69 -0.54
C SER A 46 -6.51 -7.70 -1.01
N THR A 47 -6.83 -6.72 -0.16
CA THR A 47 -7.52 -5.49 -0.59
C THR A 47 -6.51 -4.50 -1.18
N THR A 48 -6.99 -3.51 -1.93
CA THR A 48 -6.13 -2.41 -2.42
C THR A 48 -5.88 -1.33 -1.36
N GLY A 49 -6.71 -1.27 -0.31
CA GLY A 49 -6.83 -0.09 0.54
C GLY A 49 -7.70 1.01 -0.10
N THR A 50 -7.75 2.18 0.55
CA THR A 50 -8.52 3.35 0.09
C THR A 50 -7.58 4.42 -0.43
N TRP A 51 -7.88 4.94 -1.63
CA TRP A 51 -7.02 5.87 -2.34
C TRP A 51 -7.81 7.02 -2.97
N SER A 52 -7.19 8.19 -3.03
CA SER A 52 -7.59 9.30 -3.92
C SER A 52 -6.71 9.35 -5.17
N GLY A 53 -7.11 10.13 -6.18
CA GLY A 53 -6.31 10.37 -7.38
C GLY A 53 -6.47 9.32 -8.49
N THR A 54 -7.56 8.55 -8.46
CA THR A 54 -7.96 7.58 -9.52
C THR A 54 -6.83 6.69 -10.05
N PRO A 55 -6.10 5.95 -9.18
CA PRO A 55 -4.98 5.13 -9.62
C PRO A 55 -5.41 3.77 -10.18
N THR A 56 -4.49 3.14 -10.89
CA THR A 56 -4.45 1.69 -11.14
C THR A 56 -3.54 1.01 -10.11
N TYR A 57 -3.69 -0.31 -9.92
CA TYR A 57 -3.01 -1.03 -8.83
C TYR A 57 -2.18 -2.21 -9.33
N ALA A 58 -0.92 -2.27 -8.87
CA ALA A 58 -0.07 -3.46 -8.95
C ALA A 58 0.13 -4.05 -7.56
N ARG A 59 0.37 -5.37 -7.47
CA ARG A 59 0.63 -6.07 -6.21
C ARG A 59 1.92 -6.86 -6.28
N GLN A 60 2.54 -7.02 -5.12
CA GLN A 60 3.63 -7.97 -4.91
C GLN A 60 3.49 -8.55 -3.51
N TRP A 61 3.47 -9.87 -3.40
CA TRP A 61 3.48 -10.57 -2.12
C TRP A 61 4.92 -10.81 -1.65
N PHE A 62 5.11 -10.84 -0.34
CA PHE A 62 6.39 -11.06 0.32
C PHE A 62 6.25 -12.07 1.45
N ALA A 63 7.28 -12.88 1.65
CA ALA A 63 7.44 -13.75 2.80
C ALA A 63 8.66 -13.29 3.61
N ALA A 64 8.46 -12.93 4.88
CA ALA A 64 9.50 -12.36 5.74
C ALA A 64 10.27 -11.18 5.10
N GLY A 65 9.55 -10.34 4.34
CA GLY A 65 10.11 -9.17 3.66
C GLY A 65 10.82 -9.46 2.32
N VAL A 66 10.94 -10.72 1.91
CA VAL A 66 11.50 -11.11 0.60
C VAL A 66 10.37 -11.30 -0.41
N ALA A 67 10.53 -10.72 -1.60
CA ALA A 67 9.52 -10.83 -2.65
C ALA A 67 9.34 -12.29 -3.09
N ILE A 68 8.08 -12.73 -3.15
CA ILE A 68 7.73 -14.04 -3.69
C ILE A 68 7.62 -13.90 -5.22
N ALA A 69 8.50 -14.55 -5.96
CA ALA A 69 8.57 -14.43 -7.41
C ALA A 69 7.21 -14.77 -8.08
N GLY A 70 6.73 -13.88 -8.96
CA GLY A 70 5.48 -14.05 -9.70
C GLY A 70 4.19 -13.83 -8.89
N ALA A 71 4.26 -13.63 -7.58
CA ALA A 71 3.08 -13.42 -6.74
C ALA A 71 2.58 -11.97 -6.85
N THR A 72 1.81 -11.69 -7.91
CA THR A 72 1.26 -10.36 -8.23
C THR A 72 -0.29 -10.33 -8.29
N ALA A 73 -0.93 -11.48 -8.05
CA ALA A 73 -2.38 -11.59 -8.03
C ALA A 73 -3.01 -10.95 -6.77
N ALA A 74 -4.33 -10.76 -6.80
CA ALA A 74 -5.08 -10.30 -5.63
C ALA A 74 -5.11 -11.35 -4.49
N THR A 75 -4.82 -12.60 -4.81
CA THR A 75 -4.74 -13.71 -3.86
C THR A 75 -3.34 -14.32 -3.85
N TYR A 76 -3.02 -14.98 -2.75
CA TYR A 76 -1.82 -15.79 -2.60
C TYR A 76 -2.15 -17.04 -1.78
N VAL A 77 -1.59 -18.18 -2.17
CA VAL A 77 -1.71 -19.43 -1.41
C VAL A 77 -0.33 -19.75 -0.86
N PRO A 78 -0.11 -19.68 0.47
CA PRO A 78 1.17 -20.02 1.06
C PRO A 78 1.59 -21.44 0.72
N VAL A 79 2.89 -21.62 0.49
CA VAL A 79 3.51 -22.91 0.19
C VAL A 79 4.38 -23.37 1.36
N ALA A 80 4.85 -24.62 1.32
CA ALA A 80 5.69 -25.18 2.38
C ALA A 80 6.93 -24.32 2.71
N GLY A 81 7.51 -23.66 1.70
CA GLY A 81 8.65 -22.74 1.88
C GLY A 81 8.32 -21.46 2.67
N ASP A 82 7.05 -21.16 2.93
CA ASP A 82 6.62 -19.99 3.69
C ASP A 82 6.40 -20.26 5.17
N VAL A 83 6.39 -21.53 5.60
CA VAL A 83 6.13 -21.90 7.00
C VAL A 83 7.08 -21.15 7.94
N GLY A 84 6.51 -20.57 9.01
CA GLY A 84 7.20 -19.74 9.98
C GLY A 84 7.41 -18.28 9.53
N LYS A 85 7.09 -17.92 8.28
CA LYS A 85 7.23 -16.55 7.77
C LYS A 85 5.90 -15.81 7.87
N ALA A 86 5.96 -14.53 8.21
CA ALA A 86 4.82 -13.63 8.04
C ALA A 86 4.69 -13.23 6.56
N ILE A 87 3.45 -13.14 6.08
CA ILE A 87 3.14 -12.69 4.73
C ILE A 87 2.73 -11.23 4.75
N THR A 88 3.24 -10.45 3.80
CA THR A 88 2.79 -9.08 3.54
C THR A 88 2.51 -8.90 2.05
N VAL A 89 1.70 -7.91 1.72
CA VAL A 89 1.45 -7.50 0.33
C VAL A 89 1.73 -6.01 0.19
N ARG A 90 2.47 -5.65 -0.86
CA ARG A 90 2.64 -4.27 -1.28
C ARG A 90 1.68 -3.97 -2.41
N VAL A 91 0.83 -2.97 -2.24
CA VAL A 91 0.00 -2.40 -3.29
C VAL A 91 0.66 -1.11 -3.77
N THR A 92 0.90 -1.03 -5.08
CA THR A 92 1.45 0.16 -5.73
C THR A 92 0.36 0.82 -6.55
N ALA A 93 -0.09 1.99 -6.12
CA ALA A 93 -1.08 2.80 -6.80
C ALA A 93 -0.39 3.75 -7.79
N THR A 94 -0.83 3.78 -9.04
CA THR A 94 -0.21 4.60 -10.10
C THR A 94 -1.25 5.37 -10.90
N ASN A 95 -1.01 6.66 -11.09
CA ASN A 95 -1.73 7.53 -12.04
C ASN A 95 -0.73 8.31 -12.90
N ASP A 96 -1.20 9.24 -13.72
CA ASP A 96 -0.37 10.09 -14.59
C ASP A 96 0.55 11.06 -13.82
N LYS A 97 0.32 11.26 -12.52
CA LYS A 97 1.12 12.15 -11.66
C LYS A 97 2.20 11.43 -10.88
N GLY A 98 2.07 10.12 -10.69
CA GLY A 98 3.11 9.33 -10.02
C GLY A 98 2.65 7.96 -9.53
N SER A 99 3.56 7.31 -8.78
CA SER A 99 3.38 5.97 -8.25
C SER A 99 3.71 5.95 -6.76
N VAL A 100 2.83 5.36 -5.95
CA VAL A 100 2.96 5.30 -4.49
C VAL A 100 2.75 3.88 -4.00
N PRO A 101 3.77 3.24 -3.39
CA PRO A 101 3.63 1.93 -2.76
C PRO A 101 3.20 2.03 -1.30
N VAL A 102 2.28 1.16 -0.88
CA VAL A 102 1.91 0.94 0.54
C VAL A 102 1.89 -0.56 0.82
N THR A 103 2.47 -0.96 1.95
CA THR A 103 2.52 -2.37 2.39
C THR A 103 1.50 -2.62 3.49
N SER A 104 0.85 -3.78 3.46
CA SER A 104 -0.09 -4.20 4.50
C SER A 104 0.58 -4.44 5.85
N ALA A 105 -0.23 -4.56 6.90
CA ALA A 105 0.22 -5.25 8.10
C ALA A 105 0.61 -6.71 7.78
N PRO A 106 1.55 -7.30 8.52
CA PRO A 106 1.90 -8.71 8.38
C PRO A 106 0.78 -9.61 8.88
N THR A 107 0.64 -10.78 8.26
CA THR A 107 -0.14 -11.88 8.84
C THR A 107 0.55 -12.45 10.08
N ALA A 108 -0.14 -13.33 10.81
CA ALA A 108 0.54 -14.31 11.65
C ALA A 108 1.52 -15.16 10.81
N ALA A 109 2.49 -15.78 11.46
CA ALA A 109 3.40 -16.70 10.78
C ALA A 109 2.62 -17.85 10.13
N VAL A 110 2.99 -18.21 8.89
CA VAL A 110 2.35 -19.31 8.17
C VAL A 110 2.56 -20.63 8.94
N VAL A 111 1.49 -21.36 9.19
CA VAL A 111 1.53 -22.71 9.76
C VAL A 111 1.48 -23.78 8.66
N ALA A 112 1.97 -24.97 8.97
CA ALA A 112 1.82 -26.14 8.09
C ALA A 112 0.34 -26.53 7.91
N ALA A 113 0.04 -27.27 6.84
CA ALA A 113 -1.30 -27.76 6.54
C ALA A 113 -1.84 -28.70 7.62
#